data_AF-A0A1Y3XGV5-F1
#
_entry.id   AF-A0A1Y3XGV5-F1
#
_cell.length_a   1.000
_cell.length_b   1.000
_cell.length_c   1.000
_cell.angle_alpha   90.00
_cell.angle_beta   90.00
_cell.angle_gamma   90.00
#
_symmetry.space_group_name_H-M   'P 1'
#
loop_
_entity.id
_entity.type
_entity.pdbx_description
1 polymer ?
#
loop_
_entity_poly.entity_id
_entity_poly.type
_entity_poly.pdbx_seq_one_letter_code
_entity_poly.pdbx_strand_id
1 'polypeptide(L)'
;MATCEHAAAAGGQAAPSQFEENNLSEAKRVIAVLSGKGGVGKSLVTGALAIELARRGHTVGILDADITGPSIPKMLGMSGRRAHGLGKLLLPEISTTGIKVMSSNLLLEHETDPVLWRGPVIAGAIKQFWSDTSWGPIDYLLVDMPPGTGDVALTVFQSLPVDGIVVVTSPQDLVSMIVAKAVNMAEKMHVPILGLIENMSYVACPDCGKKIEVFGPSKLDAVADEYGLKVLGRLPIDPTLALACDAGALEEALPQDFLPDALAACEAVPAHEGADEADAAAGAEG
;
A
#
# COMPACT_ATOMS: atom_id res chain seq x y z
N MET A 1 -43.81 2.49 20.85
CA MET A 1 -42.75 3.52 21.03
C MET A 1 -41.59 2.84 21.71
N ALA A 2 -40.57 2.44 20.95
CA ALA A 2 -39.32 1.92 21.48
C ALA A 2 -38.21 2.75 20.83
N THR A 3 -37.58 3.60 21.64
CA THR A 3 -36.49 4.48 21.26
C THR A 3 -35.21 3.67 21.17
N CYS A 4 -34.55 3.72 20.00
CA CYS A 4 -33.26 3.08 19.75
C CYS A 4 -32.17 4.11 20.09
N GLU A 5 -31.41 3.84 21.14
CA GLU A 5 -30.53 4.79 21.83
C GLU A 5 -29.05 4.43 21.67
N HIS A 6 -28.60 4.04 20.47
CA HIS A 6 -27.22 3.57 20.24
C HIS A 6 -26.52 4.13 18.97
N ALA A 7 -26.99 5.25 18.42
CA ALA A 7 -26.41 5.83 17.20
C ALA A 7 -25.64 7.15 17.43
N ALA A 8 -24.90 7.27 18.53
CA ALA A 8 -24.11 8.47 18.80
C ALA A 8 -22.79 8.14 19.50
N ALA A 9 -21.73 7.84 18.73
CA ALA A 9 -20.32 8.14 19.04
C ALA A 9 -19.40 7.48 18.00
N ALA A 10 -19.37 8.02 16.78
CA ALA A 10 -18.22 7.87 15.89
C ALA A 10 -17.85 9.27 15.43
N GLY A 11 -17.28 10.05 16.35
CA GLY A 11 -16.65 11.31 16.00
C GLY A 11 -15.49 10.99 15.07
N GLY A 12 -15.57 11.47 13.83
CA GLY A 12 -14.47 11.40 12.88
C GLY A 12 -13.31 12.18 13.43
N GLN A 13 -12.36 11.50 14.06
CA GLN A 13 -11.06 12.06 14.39
C GLN A 13 -10.25 12.06 13.09
N ALA A 14 -9.81 13.26 12.69
CA ALA A 14 -8.83 13.46 11.62
C ALA A 14 -7.56 12.63 11.91
N ALA A 15 -6.75 12.38 10.88
CA ALA A 15 -5.43 11.77 11.06
C ALA A 15 -4.64 12.53 12.15
N PRO A 16 -3.83 11.83 12.99
CA PRO A 16 -3.11 12.45 14.10
C PRO A 16 -2.32 13.68 13.65
N SER A 17 -2.31 14.72 14.48
CA SER A 17 -1.49 15.91 14.23
C SER A 17 -0.02 15.71 14.61
N GLN A 18 0.31 14.62 15.30
CA GLN A 18 1.66 14.26 15.73
C GLN A 18 1.80 12.73 15.70
N PHE A 19 2.84 12.26 15.02
CA PHE A 19 3.20 10.84 14.93
C PHE A 19 4.52 10.65 15.69
N GLU A 20 4.55 9.74 16.66
CA GLU A 20 5.81 9.35 17.29
C GLU A 20 6.43 8.23 16.45
N GLU A 21 7.22 8.61 15.44
CA GLU A 21 8.23 7.71 14.86
C GLU A 21 9.35 7.49 15.87
N ASN A 22 10.01 6.33 15.84
CA ASN A 22 11.28 6.21 16.55
C ASN A 22 12.30 7.19 15.96
N ASN A 23 13.22 7.70 16.77
CA ASN A 23 14.29 8.61 16.35
C ASN A 23 15.29 8.01 15.33
N LEU A 24 15.00 6.82 14.79
CA LEU A 24 15.82 6.07 13.84
C LEU A 24 15.11 5.87 12.51
N SER A 25 13.89 6.42 12.34
CA SER A 25 13.08 6.30 11.14
C SER A 25 12.64 7.68 10.72
N GLU A 26 12.69 7.92 9.42
CA GLU A 26 12.14 9.12 8.81
C GLU A 26 11.62 8.73 7.43
N ALA A 27 10.30 8.62 7.31
CA ALA A 27 9.65 8.39 6.04
C ALA A 27 9.26 9.73 5.42
N LYS A 28 9.92 10.14 4.33
CA LYS A 28 9.61 11.45 3.71
C LYS A 28 8.19 11.52 3.13
N ARG A 29 7.67 10.38 2.66
CA ARG A 29 6.33 10.24 2.06
C ARG A 29 5.73 8.90 2.43
N VAL A 30 4.47 8.88 2.81
CA VAL A 30 3.71 7.65 3.08
C VAL A 30 2.55 7.51 2.11
N ILE A 31 2.61 6.51 1.22
CA ILE A 31 1.58 6.27 0.20
C ILE A 31 0.82 5.00 0.52
N ALA A 32 -0.50 5.12 0.72
CA ALA A 32 -1.38 3.98 0.95
C ALA A 32 -1.90 3.40 -0.37
N VAL A 33 -1.84 2.08 -0.51
CA VAL A 33 -2.45 1.35 -1.64
C VAL A 33 -3.68 0.62 -1.13
N LEU A 34 -4.86 1.05 -1.58
CA LEU A 34 -6.15 0.60 -1.06
C LEU A 34 -6.94 -0.19 -2.11
N SER A 35 -7.76 -1.16 -1.67
CA SER A 35 -8.77 -1.79 -2.52
C SER A 35 -10.10 -1.95 -1.80
N GLY A 36 -11.20 -2.11 -2.55
CA GLY A 36 -12.52 -2.34 -1.95
C GLY A 36 -12.80 -3.80 -1.54
N LYS A 37 -12.05 -4.76 -2.09
CA LYS A 37 -12.12 -6.19 -1.75
C LYS A 37 -10.75 -6.86 -1.85
N GLY A 38 -10.63 -8.05 -1.28
CA GLY A 38 -9.47 -8.93 -1.46
C GLY A 38 -9.40 -9.51 -2.88
N GLY A 39 -8.19 -9.83 -3.34
CA GLY A 39 -7.96 -10.51 -4.62
C GLY A 39 -7.94 -9.64 -5.87
N VAL A 40 -8.03 -8.30 -5.76
CA VAL A 40 -7.90 -7.39 -6.92
C VAL A 40 -6.44 -7.14 -7.35
N GLY A 41 -5.46 -7.70 -6.63
CA GLY A 41 -4.04 -7.48 -6.90
C GLY A 41 -3.48 -6.16 -6.33
N LYS A 42 -4.06 -5.66 -5.24
CA LYS A 42 -3.55 -4.52 -4.45
C LYS A 42 -2.06 -4.67 -4.13
N SER A 43 -1.68 -5.80 -3.53
CA SER A 43 -0.29 -6.06 -3.13
C SER A 43 0.67 -6.15 -4.32
N LEU A 44 0.21 -6.65 -5.47
CA LEU A 44 1.00 -6.63 -6.71
C LEU A 44 1.32 -5.19 -7.11
N VAL A 45 0.32 -4.31 -7.08
CA VAL A 45 0.50 -2.88 -7.37
C VAL A 45 1.44 -2.25 -6.35
N THR A 46 1.28 -2.53 -5.06
CA THR A 46 2.18 -2.03 -4.00
C THR A 46 3.64 -2.45 -4.27
N GLY A 47 3.87 -3.74 -4.51
CA GLY A 47 5.21 -4.26 -4.83
C GLY A 47 5.78 -3.66 -6.11
N ALA A 48 4.97 -3.54 -7.16
CA ALA A 48 5.41 -2.96 -8.43
C ALA A 48 5.81 -1.48 -8.30
N LEU A 49 5.02 -0.68 -7.57
CA LEU A 49 5.37 0.72 -7.28
C LEU A 49 6.67 0.80 -6.46
N ALA A 50 6.87 -0.09 -5.48
CA ALA A 50 8.09 -0.09 -4.68
C ALA A 50 9.33 -0.38 -5.54
N ILE A 51 9.23 -1.38 -6.41
CA ILE A 51 10.31 -1.78 -7.32
C ILE A 51 10.65 -0.64 -8.28
N GLU A 52 9.65 0.02 -8.87
CA GLU A 52 9.89 1.12 -9.80
C GLU A 52 10.47 2.37 -9.10
N LEU A 53 10.00 2.71 -7.90
CA LEU A 53 10.61 3.78 -7.09
C LEU A 53 12.08 3.46 -6.75
N ALA A 54 12.38 2.21 -6.37
CA ALA A 54 13.74 1.76 -6.11
C ALA A 54 14.61 1.80 -7.37
N ARG A 55 14.07 1.41 -8.54
CA ARG A 55 14.74 1.52 -9.85
C ARG A 55 15.10 2.97 -10.21
N ARG A 56 14.32 3.93 -9.74
CA ARG A 56 14.60 5.37 -9.86
C ARG A 56 15.57 5.92 -8.83
N GLY A 57 16.11 5.06 -7.97
CA GLY A 57 17.14 5.41 -6.98
C GLY A 57 16.60 5.92 -5.65
N HIS A 58 15.29 5.82 -5.42
CA HIS A 58 14.70 6.16 -4.14
C HIS A 58 14.93 5.07 -3.10
N THR A 59 15.05 5.48 -1.85
CA THR A 59 15.04 4.56 -0.70
C THR A 59 13.60 4.22 -0.34
N VAL A 60 13.23 2.93 -0.38
CA VAL A 60 11.83 2.49 -0.30
C VAL A 60 11.60 1.48 0.82
N GLY A 61 10.52 1.69 1.58
CA GLY A 61 9.95 0.72 2.49
C GLY A 61 8.57 0.23 2.02
N ILE A 62 8.19 -0.98 2.39
CA ILE A 62 6.83 -1.50 2.32
C ILE A 62 6.39 -1.94 3.70
N LEU A 63 5.32 -1.34 4.20
CA LEU A 63 4.56 -1.83 5.34
C LEU A 63 3.36 -2.64 4.84
N ASP A 64 3.40 -3.96 5.06
CA ASP A 64 2.30 -4.85 4.75
C ASP A 64 1.29 -4.88 5.91
N ALA A 65 0.23 -4.09 5.77
CA ALA A 65 -0.86 -3.99 6.74
C ALA A 65 -2.00 -4.99 6.44
N ASP A 66 -1.89 -5.81 5.39
CA ASP A 66 -2.85 -6.87 5.07
C ASP A 66 -2.55 -8.13 5.89
N ILE A 67 -2.72 -8.00 7.21
CA ILE A 67 -2.36 -9.03 8.20
C ILE A 67 -3.07 -10.37 7.95
N THR A 68 -4.23 -10.35 7.30
CA THR A 68 -5.05 -11.53 7.03
C THR A 68 -4.66 -12.32 5.79
N GLY A 69 -3.89 -11.72 4.88
CA GLY A 69 -3.45 -12.34 3.64
C GLY A 69 -2.14 -11.76 3.14
N PRO A 70 -1.09 -11.72 3.99
CA PRO A 70 0.15 -11.04 3.65
C PRO A 70 0.79 -11.71 2.44
N SER A 71 1.04 -10.92 1.39
CA SER A 71 1.55 -11.43 0.11
C SER A 71 2.84 -10.76 -0.33
N ILE A 72 3.19 -9.60 0.23
CA ILE A 72 4.41 -8.86 -0.10
C ILE A 72 5.66 -9.70 0.15
N PRO A 73 5.87 -10.34 1.33
CA PRO A 73 7.08 -11.12 1.56
C PRO A 73 7.25 -12.27 0.57
N LYS A 74 6.15 -12.94 0.20
CA LYS A 74 6.18 -14.04 -0.77
C LYS A 74 6.61 -13.52 -2.14
N MET A 75 6.00 -12.44 -2.63
CA MET A 75 6.27 -11.88 -3.97
C MET A 75 7.71 -11.40 -4.15
N LEU A 76 8.35 -10.94 -3.06
CA LEU A 76 9.73 -10.46 -3.04
C LEU A 76 10.75 -11.54 -2.63
N GLY A 77 10.36 -12.82 -2.64
CA GLY A 77 11.30 -13.93 -2.38
C GLY A 77 11.79 -14.00 -0.93
N MET A 78 11.01 -13.45 0.01
CA MET A 78 11.30 -13.44 1.44
C MET A 78 10.56 -14.54 2.21
N SER A 79 9.92 -15.48 1.53
CA SER A 79 9.26 -16.62 2.17
C SER A 79 10.22 -17.38 3.09
N GLY A 80 9.74 -17.70 4.29
CA GLY A 80 10.52 -18.34 5.36
C GLY A 80 11.55 -17.46 6.05
N ARG A 81 11.73 -16.19 5.65
CA ARG A 81 12.52 -15.21 6.41
C ARG A 81 11.71 -14.68 7.58
N ARG A 82 12.40 -14.15 8.59
CA ARG A 82 11.77 -13.66 9.82
C ARG A 82 12.35 -12.31 10.19
N ALA A 83 11.49 -11.37 10.51
CA ALA A 83 11.92 -10.08 11.01
C ALA A 83 12.59 -10.28 12.36
N HIS A 84 13.72 -9.61 12.56
CA HIS A 84 14.51 -9.71 13.78
C HIS A 84 14.22 -8.53 14.69
N GLY A 85 14.07 -8.81 15.99
CA GLY A 85 14.03 -7.77 17.02
C GLY A 85 15.44 -7.45 17.53
N LEU A 86 15.78 -6.17 17.66
CA LEU A 86 16.95 -5.71 18.39
C LEU A 86 16.52 -4.87 19.59
N GLY A 87 16.46 -5.49 20.76
CA GLY A 87 15.92 -4.85 21.96
C GLY A 87 14.43 -4.55 21.80
N LYS A 88 14.08 -3.27 21.71
CA LYS A 88 12.70 -2.80 21.46
C LYS A 88 12.41 -2.50 19.99
N LEU A 89 13.44 -2.49 19.13
CA LEU A 89 13.28 -2.18 17.72
C LEU A 89 12.95 -3.44 16.92
N LEU A 90 12.10 -3.28 15.92
CA LEU A 90 11.90 -4.26 14.86
C LEU A 90 12.82 -3.91 13.69
N LEU A 91 13.50 -4.90 13.11
CA LEU A 91 14.33 -4.71 11.92
C LEU A 91 13.54 -5.19 10.70
N PRO A 92 13.36 -4.35 9.67
CA PRO A 92 12.70 -4.79 8.44
C PRO A 92 13.60 -5.78 7.70
N GLU A 93 12.97 -6.72 7.00
CA GLU A 93 13.68 -7.55 6.03
C GLU A 93 14.05 -6.72 4.81
N ILE A 94 15.18 -7.04 4.18
CA ILE A 94 15.68 -6.30 3.02
C ILE A 94 15.65 -7.23 1.80
N SER A 95 15.02 -6.73 0.74
CA SER A 95 14.88 -7.42 -0.54
C SER A 95 16.20 -7.46 -1.31
N THR A 96 16.26 -8.24 -2.40
CA THR A 96 17.47 -8.32 -3.22
C THR A 96 17.83 -6.99 -3.86
N THR A 97 16.84 -6.14 -4.16
CA THR A 97 17.06 -4.76 -4.65
C THR A 97 17.11 -3.70 -3.55
N GLY A 98 17.08 -4.09 -2.27
CA GLY A 98 17.25 -3.15 -1.15
C GLY A 98 15.94 -2.56 -0.59
N ILE A 99 14.78 -3.06 -1.03
CA ILE A 99 13.48 -2.62 -0.50
C ILE A 99 13.32 -3.16 0.93
N LYS A 100 13.02 -2.27 1.87
CA LYS A 100 12.78 -2.65 3.28
C LYS A 100 11.33 -3.11 3.44
N VAL A 101 11.10 -4.24 4.09
CA VAL A 101 9.76 -4.83 4.23
C VAL A 101 9.49 -5.17 5.69
N MET A 102 8.34 -4.70 6.19
CA MET A 102 7.76 -5.14 7.45
C MET A 102 6.37 -5.72 7.19
N SER A 103 6.13 -6.94 7.65
CA SER A 103 4.88 -7.67 7.46
C SER A 103 4.61 -8.56 8.66
N SER A 104 3.35 -8.79 9.00
CA SER A 104 2.98 -9.75 10.04
C SER A 104 3.47 -11.17 9.74
N ASN A 105 3.56 -11.57 8.47
CA ASN A 105 4.03 -12.90 8.09
C ASN A 105 5.48 -13.16 8.54
N LEU A 106 6.28 -12.09 8.63
CA LEU A 106 7.67 -12.18 9.08
C LEU A 106 7.80 -12.40 10.59
N LEU A 107 6.70 -12.30 11.34
CA LEU A 107 6.63 -12.51 12.79
C LEU A 107 6.01 -13.85 13.19
N LEU A 108 5.43 -14.59 12.24
CA LEU A 108 4.84 -15.91 12.48
C LEU A 108 5.91 -17.00 12.48
N GLU A 109 5.72 -18.04 13.28
CA GLU A 109 6.63 -19.19 13.27
C GLU A 109 6.47 -20.03 11.99
N HIS A 110 5.25 -20.20 11.49
CA HIS A 110 4.96 -20.83 10.20
C HIS A 110 4.03 -19.99 9.34
N GLU A 111 4.29 -19.92 8.02
CA GLU A 111 3.48 -19.16 7.05
C GLU A 111 2.02 -19.63 6.95
N THR A 112 1.74 -20.87 7.35
CA THR A 112 0.39 -21.45 7.34
C THR A 112 -0.35 -21.28 8.68
N ASP A 113 0.30 -20.72 9.70
CA ASP A 113 -0.33 -20.54 11.00
C ASP A 113 -1.49 -19.53 10.86
N PRO A 114 -2.71 -19.90 11.28
CA PRO A 114 -3.83 -18.98 11.17
C PRO A 114 -3.60 -17.79 12.10
N VAL A 115 -3.53 -16.58 11.52
CA VAL A 115 -3.46 -15.33 12.28
C VAL A 115 -4.83 -15.04 12.89
N LEU A 116 -5.09 -15.60 14.06
CA LEU A 116 -6.32 -15.36 14.83
C LEU A 116 -6.23 -14.05 15.63
N TRP A 117 -5.82 -12.97 14.99
CA TRP A 117 -5.71 -11.66 15.64
C TRP A 117 -7.05 -10.95 15.60
N ARG A 118 -7.51 -10.47 16.77
CA ARG A 118 -8.71 -9.63 16.85
C ARG A 118 -8.36 -8.19 16.49
N GLY A 119 -9.34 -7.40 16.06
CA GLY A 119 -9.17 -6.01 15.61
C GLY A 119 -8.20 -5.15 16.47
N PRO A 120 -8.32 -5.12 17.81
CA PRO A 120 -7.39 -4.36 18.66
C PRO A 120 -5.92 -4.82 18.60
N VAL A 121 -5.68 -6.12 18.38
CA VAL A 121 -4.33 -6.68 18.24
C VAL A 121 -3.74 -6.27 16.90
N ILE A 122 -4.54 -6.34 15.83
CA ILE A 122 -4.16 -5.90 14.47
C ILE A 122 -3.82 -4.40 14.49
N ALA A 123 -4.67 -3.60 15.12
CA ALA A 123 -4.45 -2.17 15.32
C ALA A 123 -3.14 -1.87 16.06
N GLY A 124 -2.89 -2.58 17.17
CA GLY A 124 -1.66 -2.46 17.94
C GLY A 124 -0.42 -2.84 17.13
N ALA A 125 -0.50 -3.93 16.36
CA ALA A 125 0.61 -4.38 15.51
C ALA A 125 0.95 -3.37 14.41
N ILE A 126 -0.04 -2.79 13.73
CA ILE A 126 0.18 -1.74 12.71
C ILE A 126 0.88 -0.54 13.34
N LYS A 127 0.40 -0.09 14.51
CA LYS A 127 1.04 1.01 15.23
C LYS A 127 2.48 0.66 15.61
N GLN A 128 2.73 -0.56 16.04
CA GLN A 128 4.05 -1.05 16.39
C GLN A 128 4.99 -1.15 15.17
N PHE A 129 4.49 -1.61 14.02
CA PHE A 129 5.29 -1.67 12.80
C PHE A 129 5.67 -0.28 12.30
N TRP A 130 4.84 0.72 12.55
CA TRP A 130 5.19 2.11 12.32
C TRP A 130 6.20 2.63 13.35
N SER A 131 5.90 2.53 14.65
CA SER A 131 6.69 3.17 15.70
C SER A 131 8.00 2.47 16.03
N ASP A 132 8.05 1.14 15.96
CA ASP A 132 9.16 0.35 16.49
C ASP A 132 10.06 -0.20 15.39
N THR A 133 9.62 -0.19 14.14
CA THR A 133 10.48 -0.62 13.02
C THR A 133 11.53 0.43 12.74
N SER A 134 12.79 0.00 12.72
CA SER A 134 13.93 0.83 12.35
C SER A 134 14.00 0.96 10.83
N TRP A 135 13.16 1.80 10.25
CA TRP A 135 13.14 2.05 8.81
C TRP A 135 14.41 2.76 8.33
N GLY A 136 15.09 3.54 9.17
CA GLY A 136 16.11 4.47 8.69
C GLY A 136 15.49 5.63 7.89
N PRO A 137 16.31 6.47 7.26
CA PRO A 137 15.80 7.42 6.27
C PRO A 137 15.27 6.65 5.05
N ILE A 138 14.02 6.89 4.69
CA ILE A 138 13.40 6.37 3.46
C ILE A 138 12.63 7.49 2.74
N ASP A 139 12.77 7.57 1.43
CA ASP A 139 12.06 8.56 0.60
C ASP A 139 10.58 8.23 0.46
N TYR A 140 10.23 6.93 0.47
CA TYR A 140 8.86 6.44 0.36
C TYR A 140 8.63 5.25 1.29
N LEU A 141 7.54 5.31 2.05
CA LEU A 141 6.92 4.14 2.67
C LEU A 141 5.61 3.83 1.95
N LEU A 142 5.55 2.70 1.26
CA LEU A 142 4.29 2.19 0.71
C LEU A 142 3.57 1.34 1.75
N VAL A 143 2.27 1.59 1.92
CA VAL A 143 1.44 0.82 2.86
C VAL A 143 0.48 -0.05 2.07
N ASP A 144 0.68 -1.37 2.12
CA ASP A 144 -0.26 -2.34 1.55
C ASP A 144 -1.47 -2.48 2.48
N MET A 145 -2.53 -1.72 2.21
CA MET A 145 -3.68 -1.62 3.11
C MET A 145 -4.41 -2.96 3.24
N PRO A 146 -5.09 -3.25 4.35
CA PRO A 146 -6.05 -4.36 4.37
C PRO A 146 -7.16 -4.15 3.33
N PRO A 147 -7.83 -5.21 2.85
CA PRO A 147 -8.91 -5.08 1.87
C PRO A 147 -10.14 -4.38 2.48
N GLY A 148 -10.77 -3.53 1.67
CA GLY A 148 -11.98 -2.80 2.05
C GLY A 148 -11.70 -1.52 2.83
N THR A 149 -12.78 -0.91 3.32
CA THR A 149 -12.75 0.37 4.06
C THR A 149 -13.27 0.18 5.49
N GLY A 150 -12.92 -0.94 6.12
CA GLY A 150 -13.34 -1.29 7.49
C GLY A 150 -12.43 -0.71 8.57
N ASP A 151 -12.66 -1.12 9.83
CA ASP A 151 -11.99 -0.56 11.00
C ASP A 151 -10.45 -0.64 10.96
N VAL A 152 -9.89 -1.69 10.35
CA VAL A 152 -8.43 -1.84 10.21
C VAL A 152 -7.85 -0.80 9.26
N ALA A 153 -8.51 -0.54 8.11
CA ALA A 153 -8.08 0.50 7.18
C ALA A 153 -8.13 1.88 7.84
N LEU A 154 -9.21 2.17 8.58
CA LEU A 154 -9.32 3.41 9.35
C LEU A 154 -8.21 3.55 10.40
N THR A 155 -7.87 2.45 11.08
CA THR A 155 -6.78 2.43 12.05
C THR A 155 -5.44 2.80 11.42
N VAL A 156 -5.16 2.32 10.19
CA VAL A 156 -3.94 2.71 9.47
C VAL A 156 -3.92 4.22 9.24
N PHE A 157 -4.98 4.82 8.70
CA PHE A 157 -5.05 6.27 8.52
C PHE A 157 -4.96 7.07 9.83
N GLN A 158 -5.41 6.48 10.94
CA GLN A 158 -5.30 7.07 12.27
C GLN A 158 -3.95 6.83 12.94
N SER A 159 -3.09 5.99 12.37
CA SER A 159 -1.80 5.62 12.99
C SER A 159 -0.60 6.06 12.16
N LEU A 160 -0.79 6.33 10.87
CA LEU A 160 0.26 6.68 9.92
C LEU A 160 -0.03 8.03 9.23
N PRO A 161 1.02 8.82 8.93
CA PRO A 161 0.91 10.10 8.24
C PRO A 161 0.71 9.90 6.73
N VAL A 162 -0.38 9.28 6.31
CA VAL A 162 -0.60 8.97 4.89
C VAL A 162 -0.76 10.26 4.07
N ASP A 163 0.12 10.46 3.08
CA ASP A 163 0.16 11.64 2.21
C ASP A 163 -0.65 11.47 0.91
N GLY A 164 -0.91 10.23 0.52
CA GLY A 164 -1.59 9.94 -0.74
C GLY A 164 -2.15 8.53 -0.80
N ILE A 165 -3.26 8.37 -1.54
CA ILE A 165 -3.93 7.08 -1.72
C ILE A 165 -3.95 6.70 -3.20
N VAL A 166 -3.45 5.50 -3.51
CA VAL A 166 -3.69 4.83 -4.79
C VAL A 166 -4.79 3.79 -4.59
N VAL A 167 -5.85 3.86 -5.39
CA VAL A 167 -6.97 2.92 -5.28
C VAL A 167 -6.91 1.87 -6.39
N VAL A 168 -6.85 0.60 -6.01
CA VAL A 168 -6.82 -0.55 -6.91
C VAL A 168 -8.19 -1.22 -6.97
N THR A 169 -8.69 -1.45 -8.17
CA THR A 169 -9.96 -2.13 -8.45
C THR A 169 -9.84 -3.10 -9.62
N SER A 170 -10.91 -3.84 -9.91
CA SER A 170 -11.01 -4.75 -11.05
C SER A 170 -12.34 -4.55 -11.78
N PRO A 171 -12.48 -4.92 -13.06
CA PRO A 171 -13.73 -4.69 -13.80
C PRO A 171 -14.93 -5.49 -13.25
N GLN A 172 -14.68 -6.57 -12.52
CA GLN A 172 -15.71 -7.38 -11.86
C GLN A 172 -16.36 -6.67 -10.67
N ASP A 173 -15.69 -5.64 -10.13
CA ASP A 173 -16.15 -4.96 -8.95
C ASP A 173 -17.40 -4.12 -9.22
N LEU A 174 -18.15 -3.87 -8.15
CA LEU A 174 -19.00 -2.68 -8.09
C LEU A 174 -18.08 -1.46 -7.99
N VAL A 175 -17.37 -1.15 -9.09
CA VAL A 175 -16.29 -0.15 -9.17
C VAL A 175 -16.76 1.18 -8.58
N SER A 176 -17.96 1.63 -8.95
CA SER A 176 -18.57 2.85 -8.41
C SER A 176 -18.74 2.83 -6.89
N MET A 177 -19.20 1.71 -6.31
CA MET A 177 -19.35 1.60 -4.85
C MET A 177 -18.00 1.58 -4.13
N ILE A 178 -17.00 0.89 -4.68
CA ILE A 178 -15.66 0.81 -4.09
C ILE A 178 -14.98 2.18 -4.12
N VAL A 179 -15.00 2.84 -5.28
CA VAL A 179 -14.44 4.19 -5.45
C VAL A 179 -15.16 5.18 -4.53
N ALA A 180 -16.50 5.14 -4.47
CA ALA A 180 -17.27 5.99 -3.56
C ALA A 180 -16.85 5.78 -2.09
N LYS A 181 -16.65 4.54 -1.64
CA LYS A 181 -16.18 4.27 -0.26
C LYS A 181 -14.77 4.80 -0.03
N ALA A 182 -13.87 4.61 -0.99
CA ALA A 182 -12.50 5.12 -0.90
C ALA A 182 -12.48 6.65 -0.83
N VAL A 183 -13.23 7.35 -1.69
CA VAL A 183 -13.40 8.81 -1.68
C VAL A 183 -13.93 9.29 -0.33
N ASN A 184 -15.04 8.73 0.14
CA ASN A 184 -15.62 9.10 1.43
C ASN A 184 -14.67 8.89 2.61
N MET A 185 -13.82 7.86 2.56
CA MET A 185 -12.84 7.61 3.62
C MET A 185 -11.66 8.58 3.52
N ALA A 186 -11.14 8.81 2.33
CA ALA A 186 -10.06 9.77 2.05
C ALA A 186 -10.44 11.19 2.50
N GLU A 187 -11.67 11.63 2.18
CA GLU A 187 -12.21 12.92 2.63
C GLU A 187 -12.27 13.04 4.15
N LYS A 188 -12.73 11.99 4.85
CA LYS A 188 -12.80 11.97 6.33
C LYS A 188 -11.42 12.03 6.98
N MET A 189 -10.42 11.46 6.32
CA MET A 189 -9.04 11.44 6.81
C MET A 189 -8.22 12.64 6.32
N HIS A 190 -8.79 13.49 5.46
CA HIS A 190 -8.10 14.61 4.80
C HIS A 190 -6.87 14.20 4.00
N VAL A 191 -6.93 13.04 3.34
CA VAL A 191 -5.84 12.50 2.52
C VAL A 191 -6.23 12.54 1.04
N PRO A 192 -5.37 13.04 0.13
CA PRO A 192 -5.68 13.09 -1.28
C PRO A 192 -5.62 11.70 -1.94
N ILE A 193 -6.55 11.44 -2.85
CA ILE A 193 -6.47 10.28 -3.76
C ILE A 193 -5.63 10.68 -4.97
N LEU A 194 -4.51 9.97 -5.18
CA LEU A 194 -3.60 10.18 -6.30
C LEU A 194 -4.22 9.70 -7.61
N GLY A 195 -4.99 8.62 -7.55
CA GLY A 195 -5.78 8.11 -8.66
C GLY A 195 -6.14 6.63 -8.54
N LEU A 196 -6.68 6.10 -9.64
CA LEU A 196 -7.28 4.79 -9.75
C LEU A 196 -6.47 3.87 -10.67
N ILE A 197 -6.30 2.61 -10.28
CA ILE A 197 -5.69 1.56 -11.11
C ILE A 197 -6.71 0.43 -11.29
N GLU A 198 -7.02 0.08 -12.53
CA GLU A 198 -7.85 -1.09 -12.85
C GLU A 198 -6.94 -2.28 -13.17
N ASN A 199 -6.84 -3.23 -12.24
CA ASN A 199 -6.14 -4.48 -12.48
C ASN A 199 -7.06 -5.51 -13.15
N MET A 200 -6.47 -6.50 -13.83
CA MET A 200 -7.20 -7.54 -14.54
C MET A 200 -8.19 -6.98 -15.57
N SER A 201 -7.84 -5.84 -16.19
CA SER A 201 -8.70 -5.10 -17.12
C SER A 201 -9.00 -5.89 -18.40
N TYR A 202 -8.01 -6.62 -18.89
CA TYR A 202 -8.11 -7.40 -20.13
C TYR A 202 -7.09 -8.53 -20.16
N VAL A 203 -7.27 -9.47 -21.08
CA VAL A 203 -6.23 -10.42 -21.50
C VAL A 203 -5.75 -9.99 -22.89
N ALA A 204 -4.44 -9.91 -23.10
CA ALA A 204 -3.90 -9.76 -24.44
C ALA A 204 -3.89 -11.14 -25.12
N CYS A 205 -4.55 -11.27 -26.27
CA CYS A 205 -4.47 -12.51 -27.06
C CYS A 205 -3.01 -12.76 -27.47
N PRO A 206 -2.41 -13.91 -27.12
CA PRO A 206 -1.00 -14.16 -27.39
C PRO A 206 -0.67 -14.23 -28.88
N ASP A 207 -1.65 -14.59 -29.72
CA ASP A 207 -1.44 -14.77 -31.16
C ASP A 207 -1.60 -13.48 -31.98
N CYS A 208 -2.46 -12.55 -31.54
CA CYS A 208 -2.80 -11.34 -32.32
C CYS A 208 -2.77 -10.03 -31.55
N GLY A 209 -2.46 -10.04 -30.25
CA GLY A 209 -2.37 -8.85 -29.41
C GLY A 209 -3.71 -8.16 -29.10
N LYS A 210 -4.83 -8.67 -29.63
CA LYS A 210 -6.16 -8.13 -29.34
C LYS A 210 -6.44 -8.18 -27.84
N LYS A 211 -6.85 -7.04 -27.27
CA LYS A 211 -7.32 -6.95 -25.88
C LYS A 211 -8.72 -7.56 -25.78
N ILE A 212 -8.86 -8.52 -24.87
CA ILE A 212 -10.12 -9.20 -24.57
C ILE A 212 -10.54 -8.80 -23.16
N GLU A 213 -11.61 -8.02 -23.06
CA GLU A 213 -12.19 -7.60 -21.78
C GLU A 213 -13.04 -8.74 -21.20
N VAL A 214 -12.39 -9.64 -20.45
CA VAL A 214 -12.98 -10.90 -19.96
C VAL A 214 -14.22 -10.67 -19.09
N PHE A 215 -14.27 -9.54 -18.40
CA PHE A 215 -15.36 -9.17 -17.49
C PHE A 215 -16.32 -8.14 -18.09
N GLY A 216 -16.19 -7.85 -19.38
CA GLY A 216 -16.92 -6.79 -20.07
C GLY A 216 -16.21 -5.44 -20.02
N PRO A 217 -16.79 -4.42 -20.66
CA PRO A 217 -16.16 -3.12 -20.82
C PRO A 217 -15.90 -2.45 -19.47
N SER A 218 -14.71 -1.84 -19.36
CA SER A 218 -14.33 -1.04 -18.19
C SER A 218 -15.36 0.06 -17.94
N LYS A 219 -15.67 0.27 -16.67
CA LYS A 219 -16.48 1.40 -16.19
C LYS A 219 -15.63 2.46 -15.52
N LEU A 220 -14.32 2.25 -15.45
CA LEU A 220 -13.44 3.06 -14.61
C LEU A 220 -13.40 4.53 -15.04
N ASP A 221 -13.39 4.82 -16.35
CA ASP A 221 -13.33 6.21 -16.83
C ASP A 221 -14.55 7.02 -16.36
N ALA A 222 -15.76 6.47 -16.54
CA ALA A 222 -16.99 7.14 -16.13
C ALA A 222 -17.03 7.38 -14.60
N VAL A 223 -16.53 6.43 -13.81
CA VAL A 223 -16.44 6.56 -12.35
C VAL A 223 -15.35 7.56 -11.96
N ALA A 224 -14.19 7.55 -12.63
CA ALA A 224 -13.12 8.49 -12.39
C ALA A 224 -13.59 9.93 -12.65
N ASP A 225 -14.30 10.15 -13.75
CA ASP A 225 -14.89 11.45 -14.11
C ASP A 225 -15.93 11.91 -13.08
N GLU A 226 -16.78 11.01 -12.57
CA GLU A 226 -17.79 11.31 -11.53
C GLU A 226 -17.16 11.91 -10.26
N TYR A 227 -16.01 11.38 -9.85
CA TYR A 227 -15.30 11.81 -8.63
C TYR A 227 -14.12 12.77 -8.90
N GLY A 228 -13.90 13.18 -10.16
CA GLY A 228 -12.77 14.04 -10.54
C GLY A 228 -11.40 13.41 -10.30
N LEU A 229 -11.30 12.08 -10.39
CA LEU A 229 -10.06 11.31 -10.17
C LEU A 229 -9.37 10.97 -11.48
N LYS A 230 -8.06 10.68 -11.41
CA LYS A 230 -7.27 10.24 -12.56
C LYS A 230 -7.23 8.71 -12.63
N VAL A 231 -7.29 8.15 -13.83
CA VAL A 231 -6.91 6.76 -14.08
C VAL A 231 -5.41 6.71 -14.30
N LEU A 232 -4.69 6.02 -13.42
CA LEU A 232 -3.23 5.91 -13.42
C LEU A 232 -2.72 4.66 -14.15
N GLY A 233 -3.62 3.74 -14.51
CA GLY A 233 -3.23 2.56 -15.25
C GLY A 233 -4.34 1.52 -15.39
N ARG A 234 -4.18 0.68 -16.41
CA ARG A 234 -4.99 -0.50 -16.68
C ARG A 234 -4.09 -1.69 -16.92
N LEU A 235 -4.08 -2.62 -15.98
CA LEU A 235 -3.19 -3.78 -16.05
C LEU A 235 -3.89 -4.97 -16.69
N PRO A 236 -3.21 -5.72 -17.57
CA PRO A 236 -3.72 -6.97 -18.08
C PRO A 236 -3.71 -8.06 -16.99
N ILE A 237 -4.47 -9.12 -17.23
CA ILE A 237 -4.19 -10.42 -16.61
C ILE A 237 -2.92 -10.97 -17.27
N ASP A 238 -1.84 -11.06 -16.48
CA ASP A 238 -0.54 -11.52 -16.94
C ASP A 238 -0.12 -12.81 -16.19
N PRO A 239 -0.20 -13.99 -16.85
CA PRO A 239 0.22 -15.25 -16.25
C PRO A 239 1.71 -15.30 -15.91
N THR A 240 2.57 -14.62 -16.67
CA THR A 240 4.01 -14.60 -16.41
C THR A 240 4.30 -13.85 -15.12
N LEU A 241 3.65 -12.70 -14.92
CA LEU A 241 3.79 -11.93 -13.68
C LEU A 241 3.19 -12.68 -12.49
N ALA A 242 2.05 -13.35 -12.67
CA ALA A 242 1.45 -14.18 -11.63
C ALA A 242 2.38 -15.32 -11.19
N LEU A 243 2.99 -16.04 -12.13
CA LEU A 243 3.97 -17.09 -11.85
C LEU A 243 5.21 -16.55 -11.14
N ALA A 244 5.69 -15.36 -11.54
CA ALA A 244 6.82 -14.72 -10.88
C ALA A 244 6.51 -14.32 -9.43
N CYS A 245 5.33 -13.77 -9.17
CA CYS A 245 4.84 -13.49 -7.81
C CYS A 245 4.82 -14.77 -6.95
N ASP A 246 4.33 -15.88 -7.49
CA ASP A 246 4.28 -17.16 -6.78
C ASP A 246 5.67 -17.74 -6.51
N ALA A 247 6.62 -17.51 -7.41
CA ALA A 247 8.01 -17.92 -7.29
C ALA A 247 8.86 -16.96 -6.44
N GLY A 248 8.31 -15.82 -6.00
CA GLY A 248 9.04 -14.79 -5.28
C GLY A 248 10.09 -14.06 -6.12
N ALA A 249 9.83 -13.93 -7.42
CA ALA A 249 10.71 -13.34 -8.42
C ALA A 249 10.10 -12.09 -9.06
N LEU A 250 9.28 -11.33 -8.31
CA LEU A 250 8.62 -10.14 -8.84
C LEU A 250 9.64 -9.07 -9.23
N GLU A 251 10.72 -8.90 -8.46
CA GLU A 251 11.75 -7.89 -8.72
C GLU A 251 12.45 -8.10 -10.07
N GLU A 252 12.68 -9.37 -10.44
CA GLU A 252 13.29 -9.77 -11.71
C GLU A 252 12.30 -9.75 -12.87
N ALA A 253 11.05 -10.15 -12.64
CA ALA A 253 10.05 -10.31 -13.69
C ALA A 253 9.27 -9.03 -14.03
N LEU A 254 9.25 -8.04 -13.14
CA LEU A 254 8.48 -6.81 -13.36
C LEU A 254 9.06 -6.06 -14.57
N PRO A 255 8.25 -5.77 -15.62
CA PRO A 255 8.67 -4.93 -16.73
C PRO A 255 9.18 -3.58 -16.25
N GLN A 256 10.13 -2.99 -16.97
CA GLN A 256 10.54 -1.60 -16.73
C GLN A 256 9.39 -0.64 -17.03
N ASP A 257 9.36 0.51 -16.35
CA ASP A 257 8.35 1.55 -16.52
C ASP A 257 6.91 1.02 -16.28
N PHE A 258 6.75 0.11 -15.31
CA PHE A 258 5.45 -0.40 -14.94
C PHE A 258 4.63 0.68 -14.21
N LEU A 259 3.40 0.97 -14.68
CA LEU A 259 2.52 2.01 -14.12
C LEU A 259 3.17 3.42 -14.06
N PRO A 260 3.62 4.00 -15.19
CA PRO A 260 4.38 5.25 -15.18
C PRO A 260 3.58 6.44 -14.64
N ASP A 261 2.27 6.49 -14.89
CA ASP A 261 1.42 7.57 -14.38
C ASP A 261 1.20 7.46 -12.87
N ALA A 262 1.11 6.24 -12.33
CA ALA A 262 1.01 6.03 -10.89
C ALA A 262 2.31 6.43 -10.18
N LEU A 263 3.45 6.07 -10.78
CA LEU A 263 4.76 6.45 -10.29
C LEU A 263 4.94 7.98 -10.27
N ALA A 264 4.60 8.65 -11.36
CA ALA A 264 4.62 10.11 -11.43
C ALA A 264 3.66 10.75 -10.40
N ALA A 265 2.50 10.14 -10.14
CA ALA A 265 1.58 10.61 -9.12
C ALA A 265 2.15 10.47 -7.71
N CYS A 266 2.87 9.39 -7.41
CA CYS A 266 3.59 9.21 -6.15
C CYS A 266 4.73 10.24 -5.99
N GLU A 267 5.51 10.48 -7.04
CA GLU A 267 6.62 11.45 -7.02
C GLU A 267 6.17 12.91 -6.87
N ALA A 268 4.95 13.22 -7.32
CA ALA A 268 4.36 14.54 -7.18
C ALA A 268 3.88 14.85 -5.75
N VAL A 269 3.84 13.85 -4.85
CA VAL A 269 3.49 14.06 -3.45
C VAL A 269 4.62 14.84 -2.74
N PRO A 270 4.32 15.92 -2.01
CA PRO A 270 5.33 16.64 -1.25
C PRO A 270 5.90 15.77 -0.12
N ALA A 271 7.17 15.94 0.22
CA ALA A 271 7.73 15.32 1.41
C ALA A 271 7.21 16.02 2.67
N HIS A 272 7.16 15.32 3.81
CA HIS A 272 6.93 15.93 5.11
C HIS A 272 7.97 17.03 5.41
N GLU A 273 7.53 18.18 5.95
CA GLU A 273 8.41 19.27 6.36
C GLU A 273 9.30 18.82 7.53
N GLY A 274 10.62 18.71 7.29
CA GLY A 274 11.62 18.26 8.25
C GLY A 274 12.81 17.52 7.63
N ALA A 275 12.60 16.89 6.47
CA ALA A 275 13.60 16.02 5.84
C ALA A 275 14.78 16.75 5.18
N ASP A 276 14.61 18.02 4.79
CA ASP A 276 15.65 18.79 4.09
C ASP A 276 16.52 19.64 5.02
N GLU A 277 16.11 19.88 6.29
CA GLU A 277 16.90 20.68 7.23
C GLU A 277 18.10 19.90 7.79
N ALA A 278 18.03 18.57 7.86
CA ALA A 278 19.13 17.73 8.31
C ALA A 278 20.30 17.68 7.30
N ASP A 279 20.00 17.67 6.00
CA ASP A 279 21.03 17.70 4.94
C ASP A 279 21.70 19.08 4.82
N ALA A 280 20.97 20.17 5.09
CA ALA A 280 21.52 21.52 5.12
C ALA A 280 22.45 21.74 6.34
N ALA A 281 22.17 21.10 7.47
CA ALA A 281 23.03 21.18 8.66
C ALA A 281 24.31 20.35 8.52
N ALA A 282 24.25 19.19 7.86
CA ALA A 282 25.42 18.32 7.64
C ALA A 282 26.42 18.90 6.61
N GLY A 283 25.96 19.73 5.67
CA GLY A 283 26.81 20.40 4.67
C GLY A 283 27.52 21.66 5.18
N ALA A 284 27.20 22.15 6.37
CA ALA A 284 27.75 23.40 6.93
C ALA A 284 28.92 23.18 7.91
N GLU A 285 29.25 21.93 8.26
CA GLU A 285 30.38 21.57 9.14
C GLU A 285 31.56 20.92 8.37
N GLY A 286 31.59 21.03 7.04
CA GLY A 286 32.69 20.55 6.18
C GLY A 286 33.75 21.59 5.86
#